data_AF-A0A1Q7LKA9-F1
#
_entry.id   AF-A0A1Q7LKA9-F1
#
_cell.length_a   1.000
_cell.length_b   1.000
_cell.length_c   1.000
_cell.angle_alpha   90.00
_cell.angle_beta   90.00
_cell.angle_gamma   90.00
#
_symmetry.space_group_name_H-M   'P 1'
#
loop_
_entity.id
_entity.type
_entity.pdbx_description
1 polymer ?
#
loop_
_entity_poly.entity_id
_entity_poly.type
_entity_poly.pdbx_seq_one_letter_code
_entity_poly.pdbx_strand_id
1 'polypeptide(L)'
;MWQTLKPPLIILGWAASDAAVVLAAIFHGLLLPQYHGTLDTYSTTIAAYLGLLGIAVLAALVIGDFATTIVSFFASYLLAMAMTYLVLVLPGYTGALPSPEVIISAAVVFTFDAFFPIPLLIEFVGSLVGLGLSERLM
;
A
#
# COMPACT_ATOMS: atom_id res chain seq x y z
N MET A 1 21.35 14.63 13.68
CA MET A 1 21.06 13.19 13.55
C MET A 1 19.56 12.88 13.48
N TRP A 2 18.70 13.41 14.36
CA TRP A 2 17.25 13.12 14.30
C TRP A 2 16.58 13.59 13.01
N GLN A 3 16.90 14.80 12.56
CA GLN A 3 16.36 15.41 11.33
C GLN A 3 16.65 14.60 10.07
N THR A 4 17.79 13.91 10.00
CA THR A 4 18.20 13.10 8.84
C THR A 4 17.59 11.69 8.85
N LEU A 5 17.17 11.18 10.01
CA LEU A 5 16.54 9.85 10.14
C LEU A 5 15.02 9.91 10.01
N LYS A 6 14.41 11.09 10.15
CA LYS A 6 12.95 11.25 10.08
C LYS A 6 12.36 10.78 8.74
N PRO A 7 12.86 11.21 7.56
CA PRO A 7 12.29 10.78 6.28
C PRO A 7 12.31 9.26 6.04
N PRO A 8 13.45 8.54 6.19
CA PRO A 8 13.47 7.10 5.93
C PRO A 8 12.59 6.30 6.90
N LEU A 9 12.45 6.74 8.15
CA LEU A 9 11.54 6.09 9.10
C LEU A 9 10.07 6.28 8.71
N ILE A 10 9.70 7.46 8.22
CA ILE A 10 8.34 7.71 7.72
C ILE A 10 8.07 6.86 6.49
N ILE A 11 9.02 6.78 5.54
CA ILE A 11 8.89 5.93 4.34
C ILE A 11 8.67 4.48 4.74
N LEU A 12 9.45 3.96 5.69
CA LEU A 12 9.31 2.58 6.15
C LEU A 12 7.96 2.33 6.83
N GLY A 13 7.53 3.24 7.71
CA GLY A 13 6.24 3.14 8.40
C GLY A 13 5.04 3.26 7.46
N TRP A 14 5.13 4.15 6.48
CA TRP A 14 4.15 4.30 5.41
C TRP A 14 4.06 3.01 4.60
N ALA A 15 5.19 2.53 4.06
CA ALA A 15 5.23 1.31 3.26
C ALA A 15 4.70 0.07 4.00
N ALA A 16 5.07 -0.09 5.28
CA ALA A 16 4.60 -1.21 6.09
C ALA A 16 3.09 -1.15 6.35
N SER A 17 2.53 0.05 6.51
CA SER A 17 1.10 0.27 6.71
C SER A 17 0.31 -0.05 5.44
N ASP A 18 0.79 0.42 4.27
CA ASP A 18 0.16 0.13 2.99
C ASP A 18 0.23 -1.37 2.69
N ALA A 19 1.39 -1.99 2.87
CA ALA A 19 1.56 -3.43 2.68
C ALA A 19 0.61 -4.23 3.60
N ALA A 20 0.42 -3.81 4.85
CA ALA A 20 -0.49 -4.47 5.77
C ALA A 20 -1.96 -4.36 5.33
N VAL A 21 -2.40 -3.16 4.91
CA VAL A 21 -3.76 -2.94 4.41
C VAL A 21 -4.00 -3.73 3.11
N VAL A 22 -3.06 -3.67 2.17
CA VAL A 22 -3.15 -4.40 0.90
C VAL A 22 -3.17 -5.91 1.13
N LEU A 23 -2.27 -6.45 1.96
CA LEU A 23 -2.26 -7.89 2.27
C LEU A 23 -3.56 -8.33 2.94
N ALA A 24 -4.08 -7.55 3.90
CA ALA A 24 -5.37 -7.84 4.52
C ALA A 24 -6.50 -7.86 3.49
N ALA A 25 -6.51 -6.88 2.57
CA ALA A 25 -7.52 -6.80 1.53
C ALA A 25 -7.39 -7.91 0.47
N ILE A 26 -6.16 -8.35 0.15
CA ILE A 26 -5.90 -9.52 -0.70
C ILE A 26 -6.42 -10.81 -0.03
N PHE A 27 -6.07 -11.05 1.24
CA PHE A 27 -6.50 -12.26 1.95
C PHE A 27 -8.00 -12.32 2.21
N HIS A 28 -8.66 -11.17 2.31
CA HIS A 28 -10.13 -11.08 2.33
C HIS A 28 -10.78 -11.14 0.94
N GLY A 29 -10.00 -11.21 -0.14
CA GLY A 29 -10.52 -11.30 -1.51
C GLY A 29 -11.12 -10.00 -2.06
N LEU A 30 -10.75 -8.84 -1.51
CA LEU A 30 -11.31 -7.53 -1.85
C LEU A 30 -10.61 -6.86 -3.04
N LEU A 31 -9.29 -7.01 -3.13
CA LEU A 31 -8.47 -6.36 -4.18
C LEU A 31 -8.18 -7.26 -5.38
N LEU A 32 -8.52 -8.54 -5.30
CA LEU A 32 -8.35 -9.48 -6.40
C LEU A 32 -9.70 -9.71 -7.09
N PRO A 33 -9.73 -9.96 -8.41
CA PRO A 33 -10.97 -10.28 -9.10
C PRO A 33 -11.65 -11.51 -8.48
N GLN A 34 -12.74 -11.30 -7.75
CA GLN A 34 -13.59 -12.38 -7.24
C GLN A 34 -15.00 -12.29 -7.84
N TYR A 35 -15.52 -13.43 -8.25
CA TYR A 35 -16.81 -13.58 -8.95
C TYR A 35 -18.05 -13.34 -8.05
N HIS A 36 -17.90 -12.84 -6.82
CA HIS A 36 -18.96 -12.84 -5.81
C HIS A 36 -19.39 -11.41 -5.47
N GLY A 37 -20.40 -10.93 -6.21
CA GLY A 37 -21.02 -9.61 -6.04
C GLY A 37 -22.04 -9.55 -4.90
N THR A 38 -21.60 -9.65 -3.65
CA THR A 38 -22.44 -9.37 -2.47
C THR A 38 -22.24 -7.94 -1.98
N LEU A 39 -23.27 -7.34 -1.38
CA LEU A 39 -23.26 -5.94 -0.93
C LEU A 39 -22.22 -5.66 0.17
N ASP A 40 -21.87 -6.66 0.99
CA ASP A 40 -20.86 -6.54 2.06
C ASP A 40 -19.42 -6.38 1.52
N THR A 41 -19.13 -6.93 0.33
CA THR A 41 -17.81 -6.83 -0.32
C THR A 41 -17.50 -5.41 -0.78
N TYR A 42 -18.52 -4.63 -1.16
CA TYR A 42 -18.34 -3.24 -1.58
C TYR A 42 -17.93 -2.34 -0.40
N SER A 43 -18.59 -2.49 0.76
CA SER A 43 -18.31 -1.68 1.95
C SER A 43 -16.89 -1.89 2.48
N THR A 44 -16.44 -3.14 2.51
CA THR A 44 -15.10 -3.52 2.98
C THR A 44 -13.99 -3.10 2.02
N THR A 45 -14.24 -3.15 0.72
CA THR A 45 -13.30 -2.63 -0.29
C THR A 45 -13.12 -1.12 -0.18
N ILE A 46 -14.22 -0.37 0.01
CA ILE A 46 -14.16 1.08 0.24
C ILE A 46 -13.38 1.38 1.53
N ALA A 47 -13.58 0.60 2.60
CA ALA A 47 -12.83 0.78 3.84
C ALA A 47 -11.32 0.58 3.64
N ALA A 48 -10.89 -0.40 2.83
CA ALA A 48 -9.48 -0.59 2.50
C ALA A 48 -8.91 0.62 1.75
N TYR A 49 -9.62 1.13 0.74
CA TYR A 49 -9.22 2.33 0.00
C TYR A 49 -9.17 3.59 0.87
N LEU A 50 -10.12 3.78 1.78
CA LEU A 50 -10.09 4.86 2.76
C LEU A 50 -8.92 4.71 3.74
N GLY A 51 -8.53 3.48 4.07
CA GLY A 51 -7.34 3.17 4.86
C GLY A 51 -6.07 3.67 4.18
N LEU A 52 -5.86 3.28 2.91
CA LEU A 52 -4.71 3.73 2.11
C LEU A 52 -4.69 5.25 1.95
N LEU A 53 -5.84 5.86 1.66
CA LEU A 53 -5.98 7.32 1.60
C LEU A 53 -5.55 7.97 2.91
N GLY A 54 -6.05 7.46 4.05
CA GLY A 54 -5.74 7.98 5.37
C GLY A 54 -4.26 7.87 5.71
N ILE A 55 -3.62 6.75 5.38
CA ILE A 55 -2.18 6.55 5.59
C ILE A 55 -1.39 7.58 4.76
N ALA A 56 -1.70 7.73 3.47
CA ALA A 56 -1.01 8.68 2.61
C ALA A 56 -1.17 10.14 3.06
N VAL A 57 -2.38 10.53 3.48
CA VAL A 57 -2.65 11.87 4.04
C VAL A 57 -1.81 12.11 5.29
N LEU A 58 -1.80 11.16 6.23
CA LEU A 58 -1.05 11.28 7.48
C LEU A 58 0.46 11.31 7.26
N ALA A 59 0.98 10.47 6.37
CA ALA A 59 2.40 10.44 6.04
C ALA A 59 2.87 11.76 5.42
N ALA A 60 2.13 12.28 4.44
CA ALA A 60 2.40 13.58 3.82
C ALA A 60 2.30 14.74 4.82
N LEU A 61 1.27 14.72 5.69
CA LEU A 61 1.09 15.73 6.74
C LEU A 61 2.31 15.79 7.68
N VAL A 62 2.87 14.64 8.05
CA VAL A 62 4.03 14.55 8.96
C VAL A 62 5.34 15.00 8.29
N ILE A 63 5.45 14.82 6.97
CA ILE A 63 6.61 15.27 6.19
C ILE A 63 6.59 16.80 6.03
N GLY A 64 5.47 17.36 5.57
CA GLY A 64 5.26 18.82 5.48
C GLY A 64 6.08 19.54 4.41
N ASP A 65 6.80 18.81 3.56
CA ASP A 65 7.60 19.35 2.45
C ASP A 65 7.19 18.67 1.14
N PHE A 66 6.94 19.46 0.10
CA PHE A 66 6.44 18.98 -1.19
C PHE A 66 7.43 18.00 -1.84
N ALA A 67 8.69 18.40 -2.01
CA ALA A 67 9.68 17.59 -2.72
C ALA A 67 9.93 16.26 -1.98
N THR A 68 10.09 16.32 -0.67
CA THR A 68 10.31 15.14 0.18
C THR A 68 9.10 14.22 0.16
N THR A 69 7.88 14.75 0.16
CA THR A 69 6.65 13.93 0.13
C THR A 69 6.51 13.19 -1.19
N ILE A 70 6.75 13.85 -2.34
CA ILE A 70 6.66 13.19 -3.65
C ILE A 70 7.69 12.07 -3.77
N VAL A 71 8.94 12.30 -3.36
CA VAL A 71 9.97 11.26 -3.37
C VAL A 71 9.61 10.13 -2.39
N SER A 72 9.12 10.48 -1.21
CA SER A 72 8.73 9.52 -0.18
C SER A 72 7.56 8.65 -0.62
N PHE A 73 6.59 9.21 -1.35
CA PHE A 73 5.47 8.48 -1.95
C PHE A 73 5.96 7.37 -2.87
N PHE A 74 6.80 7.69 -3.88
CA PHE A 74 7.29 6.66 -4.79
C PHE A 74 8.16 5.62 -4.07
N ALA A 75 8.96 6.05 -3.10
CA ALA A 75 9.79 5.15 -2.31
C ALA A 75 8.95 4.21 -1.42
N SER A 76 7.94 4.73 -0.72
CA SER A 76 7.08 3.94 0.15
C SER A 76 6.20 3.00 -0.65
N TYR A 77 5.67 3.47 -1.78
CA TYR A 77 4.81 2.69 -2.66
C TYR A 77 5.54 1.48 -3.26
N LEU A 78 6.76 1.70 -3.81
CA LEU A 78 7.59 0.60 -4.31
C LEU A 78 8.02 -0.36 -3.20
N LEU A 79 8.31 0.16 -2.01
CA LEU A 79 8.69 -0.66 -0.87
C LEU A 79 7.49 -1.50 -0.37
N ALA A 80 6.28 -0.93 -0.35
CA ALA A 80 5.05 -1.63 -0.01
C ALA A 80 4.78 -2.76 -0.99
N MET A 81 4.90 -2.51 -2.30
CA MET A 81 4.79 -3.54 -3.33
C MET A 81 5.79 -4.68 -3.10
N ALA A 82 7.05 -4.35 -2.82
CA ALA A 82 8.08 -5.34 -2.55
C ALA A 82 7.76 -6.18 -1.30
N MET A 83 7.30 -5.53 -0.22
CA MET A 83 6.87 -6.21 1.01
C MET A 83 5.68 -7.15 0.76
N THR A 84 4.65 -6.69 0.04
CA THR A 84 3.48 -7.50 -0.33
C THR A 84 3.90 -8.71 -1.15
N TYR A 85 4.73 -8.52 -2.19
CA TYR A 85 5.25 -9.62 -2.98
C TYR A 85 6.01 -10.66 -2.14
N LEU A 86 6.90 -10.20 -1.25
CA LEU A 86 7.69 -11.10 -0.39
C LEU A 86 6.80 -11.96 0.52
N VAL A 87 5.70 -11.41 1.02
CA VAL A 87 4.74 -12.16 1.82
C VAL A 87 3.97 -13.17 0.97
N LEU A 88 3.51 -12.76 -0.22
CA LEU A 88 2.72 -13.62 -1.10
C LEU A 88 3.53 -14.77 -1.72
N VAL A 89 4.81 -14.57 -1.99
CA VAL A 89 5.68 -15.59 -2.59
C VAL A 89 6.18 -16.62 -1.58
N LEU A 90 6.14 -16.30 -0.28
CA LEU A 90 6.69 -17.13 0.80
C LEU A 90 6.21 -18.60 0.75
N PRO A 91 4.91 -18.91 0.54
CA PRO A 91 4.43 -20.29 0.45
C PRO A 91 5.04 -21.10 -0.71
N GLY A 92 5.44 -20.42 -1.79
CA GLY A 92 6.10 -21.03 -2.94
C GLY A 92 7.52 -21.51 -2.60
N TYR A 93 8.23 -20.79 -1.73
CA TYR A 93 9.59 -21.17 -1.30
C TYR A 93 9.62 -22.14 -0.12
N THR A 94 8.59 -22.15 0.72
CA THR A 94 8.51 -23.07 1.87
C THR A 94 7.99 -24.46 1.50
N GLY A 95 7.56 -24.66 0.25
CA GLY A 95 6.98 -25.93 -0.21
C GLY A 95 5.63 -26.24 0.44
N ALA A 96 4.95 -25.23 0.99
CA ALA A 96 3.66 -25.39 1.65
C ALA A 96 2.54 -25.83 0.69
N LEU A 97 2.76 -25.69 -0.62
CA LEU A 97 1.79 -25.97 -1.67
C LEU A 97 2.46 -26.72 -2.84
N PRO A 98 1.71 -27.61 -3.52
CA PRO A 98 2.26 -28.55 -4.52
C PRO A 98 2.69 -27.91 -5.85
N SER A 99 2.47 -26.61 -6.06
CA SER A 99 2.76 -25.93 -7.32
C SER A 99 3.46 -24.57 -7.09
N PRO A 100 4.76 -24.58 -6.77
CA PRO A 100 5.51 -23.37 -6.43
C PRO A 100 5.57 -22.34 -7.55
N GLU A 101 5.66 -22.79 -8.81
CA GLU A 101 5.68 -21.91 -9.99
C GLU A 101 4.39 -21.09 -10.12
N VAL A 102 3.24 -21.72 -9.83
CA VAL A 102 1.93 -21.06 -9.89
C VAL A 102 1.84 -19.97 -8.81
N ILE A 103 2.39 -20.21 -7.62
CA ILE A 103 2.37 -19.25 -6.51
C ILE A 103 3.26 -18.05 -6.80
N ILE A 104 4.46 -18.29 -7.34
CA ILE A 104 5.38 -17.21 -7.71
C ILE A 104 4.74 -16.33 -8.78
N SER A 105 4.16 -16.95 -9.83
CA SER A 105 3.47 -16.20 -10.87
C SER A 105 2.25 -15.44 -10.33
N ALA A 106 1.45 -16.06 -9.46
CA ALA A 106 0.29 -15.42 -8.85
C ALA A 106 0.68 -14.25 -7.94
N ALA A 107 1.76 -14.39 -7.16
CA ALA A 107 2.25 -13.32 -6.29
C ALA A 107 2.61 -12.05 -7.07
N VAL A 108 3.21 -12.20 -8.27
CA VAL A 108 3.48 -11.06 -9.15
C VAL A 108 2.18 -10.42 -9.62
N VAL A 109 1.28 -11.20 -10.21
CA VAL A 109 0.00 -10.69 -10.76
C VAL A 109 -0.81 -10.00 -9.66
N PHE A 110 -0.98 -10.65 -8.51
CA PHE A 110 -1.75 -10.10 -7.39
C PHE A 110 -1.13 -8.84 -6.81
N THR A 111 0.19 -8.74 -6.78
CA THR A 111 0.85 -7.49 -6.35
C THR A 111 0.57 -6.36 -7.33
N PHE A 112 0.67 -6.61 -8.64
CA PHE A 112 0.37 -5.57 -9.62
C PHE A 112 -1.10 -5.18 -9.64
N ASP A 113 -2.02 -6.15 -9.62
CA ASP A 113 -3.47 -5.91 -9.60
C ASP A 113 -3.90 -5.16 -8.33
N ALA A 114 -3.31 -5.49 -7.18
CA ALA A 114 -3.66 -4.88 -5.91
C ALA A 114 -3.08 -3.47 -5.73
N PHE A 115 -2.09 -3.06 -6.51
CA PHE A 115 -1.50 -1.72 -6.44
C PHE A 115 -1.96 -0.82 -7.60
N PHE A 116 -2.20 -1.37 -8.80
CA PHE A 116 -2.52 -0.59 -10.00
C PHE A 116 -3.95 -0.82 -10.53
N PRO A 117 -4.59 0.22 -11.09
CA PRO A 117 -4.20 1.64 -11.06
C PRO A 117 -4.82 2.39 -9.87
N ILE A 118 -5.81 1.80 -9.20
CA ILE A 118 -6.69 2.53 -8.27
C ILE A 118 -5.94 2.94 -6.99
N PRO A 119 -5.27 2.04 -6.25
CA PRO A 119 -4.48 2.42 -5.07
C PRO A 119 -3.39 3.45 -5.35
N LEU A 120 -2.69 3.35 -6.49
CA LEU A 120 -1.73 4.37 -6.92
C LEU A 120 -2.35 5.77 -6.92
N LEU A 121 -3.51 5.91 -7.58
CA LEU A 121 -4.20 7.20 -7.68
C LEU A 121 -4.71 7.68 -6.32
N ILE A 122 -5.25 6.77 -5.51
CA ILE A 122 -5.79 7.10 -4.19
C ILE A 122 -4.69 7.60 -3.25
N GLU A 123 -3.58 6.89 -3.16
CA GLU A 123 -2.47 7.31 -2.32
C GLU A 123 -1.80 8.58 -2.85
N PHE A 124 -1.66 8.72 -4.17
CA PHE A 124 -1.11 9.94 -4.74
C PHE A 124 -1.99 11.15 -4.39
N VAL A 125 -3.30 11.05 -4.59
CA VAL A 125 -4.26 12.10 -4.18
C VAL A 125 -4.21 12.33 -2.67
N GLY A 126 -4.14 11.27 -1.87
CA GLY A 126 -4.01 11.37 -0.41
C GLY A 126 -2.76 12.14 0.01
N SER A 127 -1.63 11.90 -0.65
CA SER A 127 -0.38 12.61 -0.38
C SER A 127 -0.49 14.11 -0.69
N LEU A 128 -1.16 14.48 -1.80
CA LEU A 128 -1.41 15.88 -2.15
C LEU A 128 -2.35 16.57 -1.16
N VAL A 129 -3.38 15.86 -0.69
CA VAL A 129 -4.29 16.36 0.35
C VAL A 129 -3.56 16.57 1.66
N GLY A 130 -2.72 15.62 2.08
CA GLY A 130 -1.90 15.74 3.29
C GLY A 130 -0.92 16.90 3.24
N LEU A 131 -0.30 17.14 2.08
CA LEU A 131 0.54 18.32 1.83
C LEU A 131 -0.25 19.62 1.98
N GLY A 132 -1.40 19.74 1.31
CA GLY A 132 -2.24 20.94 1.41
C GLY A 132 -2.74 21.21 2.84
N LEU A 133 -2.92 20.15 3.64
CA LEU A 133 -3.24 20.28 5.06
C LEU A 133 -2.02 20.71 5.89
N SER A 134 -0.82 20.22 5.57
CA SER A 134 0.39 20.60 6.30
C SER A 134 0.68 22.10 6.21
N GLU A 135 0.43 22.72 5.06
CA GLU A 135 0.62 24.17 4.86
C GLU A 135 -0.32 25.02 5.74
N ARG A 136 -1.44 24.46 6.21
CA ARG A 136 -2.41 25.15 7.06
C ARG A 136 -2.22 24.89 8.54
N LEU A 137 -1.65 23.74 8.89
CA LEU A 137 -1.58 23.24 10.27
C LEU A 137 -0.19 23.38 10.90
N MET A 138 0.86 23.55 10.09
CA MET A 138 2.25 23.71 10.52
C MET A 138 2.83 25.03 10.01
#